data_AF-A0A950D1N1-F1
#
_entry.id   AF-A0A950D1N1-F1
#
_cell.length_a   1.000
_cell.length_b   1.000
_cell.length_c   1.000
_cell.angle_alpha   90.00
_cell.angle_beta   90.00
_cell.angle_gamma   90.00
#
_symmetry.space_group_name_H-M   'P 1'
#
loop_
_entity.id
_entity.type
_entity.pdbx_description
1 polymer ?
#
loop_
_entity_poly.entity_id
_entity_poly.type
_entity_poly.pdbx_seq_one_letter_code
_entity_poly.pdbx_strand_id
1 'polypeptide(L)'
;MHPLEEYTRRRERWLAVEQRAQKLFVQIGNWRLLVAVIAALLAWLSLGRHVAPATLLLPLAAFILLVVWHQRVIRRRTCAQRAIRFYDDGLARLRDHWSGQGIAGLQYRDPAHIYSEDLDVFGKGSLFELVARTRTTSGEGLLARWLLRPADRADAIARQAAVTELRRKLELREEIALLGEDIRFGVKTQSITGWGAAPDVVFHPALRSLCLVLSVSGAVFLIGFFANWLPLWPLLLIVACNFVLMFALRARVSSILAGVESSGRDLTILSLMVKRLEMEEFESDRLRLLSARLEISGLTASRRIAKLGRLIEFLDSSDHIL
;
A
#
# COMPACT_ATOMS: atom_id res chain seq x y z
N MET A 1 15.45 29.97 8.22
CA MET A 1 16.20 28.72 8.49
C MET A 1 16.82 28.22 7.21
N HIS A 2 18.10 27.91 7.22
CA HIS A 2 18.79 27.40 6.04
C HIS A 2 18.31 25.96 5.75
N PRO A 3 17.88 25.62 4.52
CA PRO A 3 17.32 24.29 4.22
C PRO A 3 18.22 23.12 4.60
N LEU A 4 19.54 23.29 4.43
CA LEU A 4 20.52 22.26 4.76
C LEU A 4 20.54 21.92 6.26
N GLU A 5 20.41 22.92 7.12
CA GLU A 5 20.41 22.73 8.58
C GLU A 5 19.14 22.00 9.02
N GLU A 6 17.98 22.42 8.51
CA GLU A 6 16.70 21.79 8.83
C GLU A 6 16.67 20.32 8.39
N TYR A 7 17.12 20.04 7.17
CA TYR A 7 17.18 18.68 6.64
C TYR A 7 18.15 17.80 7.41
N THR A 8 19.32 18.33 7.80
CA THR A 8 20.31 17.60 8.60
C THR A 8 19.76 17.28 10.00
N ARG A 9 19.15 18.27 10.67
CA ARG A 9 18.54 18.10 12.00
C ARG A 9 17.46 17.02 12.02
N ARG A 10 16.55 17.04 11.03
CA ARG A 10 15.47 16.03 10.95
C ARG A 10 16.02 14.65 10.61
N ARG A 11 17.02 14.56 9.74
CA ARG A 11 17.72 13.29 9.46
C ARG A 11 18.33 12.70 10.72
N GLU A 12 19.04 13.49 11.52
CA GLU A 12 19.65 13.04 12.78
C GLU A 12 18.62 12.53 13.79
N ARG A 13 17.46 13.21 13.88
CA ARG A 13 16.32 12.74 14.69
C ARG A 13 15.88 11.34 14.28
N TRP A 14 15.76 11.07 12.97
CA TRP A 14 15.36 9.75 12.48
C TRP A 14 16.45 8.69 12.63
N LEU A 15 17.72 9.05 12.50
CA LEU A 15 18.85 8.16 12.82
C LEU A 15 18.80 7.69 14.28
N ALA A 16 18.53 8.60 15.22
CA ALA A 16 18.36 8.24 16.62
C ALA A 16 17.17 7.27 16.84
N VAL A 17 16.07 7.47 16.11
CA VAL A 17 14.90 6.57 16.14
C VAL A 17 15.24 5.19 15.56
N GLU A 18 15.94 5.14 14.41
CA GLU A 18 16.37 3.90 13.78
C GLU A 18 17.30 3.11 14.68
N GLN A 19 18.31 3.74 15.27
CA GLN A 19 19.26 3.09 16.18
C GLN A 19 18.56 2.50 17.41
N ARG A 20 17.59 3.21 18.00
CA ARG A 20 16.77 2.70 19.10
C ARG A 20 15.93 1.50 18.66
N ALA A 21 15.28 1.58 17.50
CA ALA A 21 14.49 0.48 16.95
C ALA A 21 15.37 -0.74 16.62
N GLN A 22 16.59 -0.52 16.13
CA GLN A 22 17.57 -1.58 15.83
C GLN A 22 18.03 -2.30 17.10
N LYS A 23 18.32 -1.56 18.19
CA LYS A 23 18.65 -2.17 19.49
C LYS A 23 17.50 -3.04 20.01
N LEU A 24 16.27 -2.52 19.97
CA LEU A 24 15.08 -3.28 20.36
C LEU A 24 14.85 -4.50 19.47
N PHE A 25 15.11 -4.40 18.16
CA PHE A 25 14.99 -5.51 17.23
C PHE A 25 15.89 -6.69 17.63
N VAL A 26 17.16 -6.41 17.94
CA VAL A 26 18.13 -7.42 18.39
C VAL A 26 17.73 -7.99 19.75
N GLN A 27 17.36 -7.14 20.71
CA GLN A 27 16.92 -7.58 22.04
C GLN A 27 15.70 -8.50 21.98
N ILE A 28 14.69 -8.17 21.17
CA ILE A 28 13.50 -9.02 20.99
C ILE A 28 13.88 -10.34 20.32
N GLY A 29 14.84 -10.34 19.39
CA GLY A 29 15.40 -11.57 18.82
C GLY A 29 15.97 -12.50 19.90
N ASN A 30 16.80 -11.97 20.80
CA ASN A 30 17.37 -12.72 21.91
C ASN A 30 16.30 -13.23 22.89
N TRP A 31 15.30 -12.40 23.23
CA TRP A 31 14.18 -12.82 24.07
C TRP A 31 13.35 -13.95 23.44
N ARG A 32 13.12 -13.92 22.12
CA ARG A 32 12.41 -15.01 21.42
C ARG A 32 13.19 -16.31 21.48
N LEU A 33 14.51 -16.25 21.31
CA LEU A 33 15.37 -17.44 21.43
C LEU A 33 15.33 -18.01 22.86
N LEU A 34 15.41 -17.14 23.88
CA LEU A 34 15.29 -17.54 25.28
C LEU A 34 13.93 -18.20 25.56
N VAL A 35 12.83 -17.62 25.09
CA VAL A 35 11.48 -18.21 25.23
C VAL A 35 11.38 -19.56 24.50
N ALA A 36 12.00 -19.71 23.33
CA ALA A 36 12.03 -20.98 22.61
C ALA A 36 12.82 -22.06 23.37
N VAL A 37 13.95 -21.71 23.97
CA VAL A 37 14.73 -22.62 24.83
C VAL A 37 13.93 -23.04 26.06
N ILE A 38 13.26 -22.09 26.74
CA ILE A 38 12.37 -22.40 27.88
C ILE A 38 11.22 -23.31 27.43
N ALA A 39 10.61 -23.04 26.28
CA ALA A 39 9.54 -23.87 25.72
C ALA A 39 10.01 -25.31 25.44
N ALA A 40 11.22 -25.47 24.89
CA ALA A 40 11.82 -26.79 24.63
C ALA A 40 12.12 -27.56 25.93
N LEU A 41 12.66 -26.88 26.95
CA LEU A 41 12.89 -27.45 28.29
C LEU A 41 11.58 -27.90 28.94
N LEU A 42 10.54 -27.07 28.91
CA LEU A 42 9.22 -27.40 29.44
C LEU A 42 8.56 -28.56 28.67
N ALA A 43 8.71 -28.59 27.34
CA ALA A 43 8.25 -29.71 26.54
C ALA A 43 8.93 -31.02 26.96
N TRP A 44 10.26 -31.02 27.06
CA TRP A 44 11.05 -32.19 27.49
C TRP A 44 10.64 -32.70 28.88
N LEU A 45 10.48 -31.79 29.84
CA LEU A 45 10.03 -32.15 31.20
C LEU A 45 8.58 -32.67 31.24
N SER A 46 7.71 -32.19 30.33
CA SER A 46 6.33 -32.66 30.22
C SER A 46 6.24 -34.08 29.67
N LEU A 47 7.12 -34.45 28.72
CA LEU A 47 7.25 -35.84 28.24
C LEU A 47 7.64 -36.81 29.37
N GLY A 48 8.43 -36.35 30.35
CA GLY A 48 8.79 -37.11 31.55
C GLY A 48 7.70 -37.20 32.64
N ARG A 49 6.47 -36.70 32.39
CA ARG A 49 5.37 -36.57 33.36
C ARG A 49 5.66 -35.70 34.61
N HIS A 50 6.74 -34.91 34.60
CA HIS A 50 7.11 -34.05 35.72
C HIS A 50 6.31 -32.73 35.79
N VAL A 51 5.64 -32.33 34.70
CA VAL A 51 4.87 -31.08 34.62
C VAL A 51 3.63 -31.24 33.74
N ALA A 52 2.54 -30.57 34.11
CA ALA A 52 1.30 -30.56 33.34
C ALA A 52 1.50 -29.94 31.95
N PRO A 53 0.97 -30.54 30.86
CA PRO A 53 1.10 -30.01 29.50
C PRO A 53 0.59 -28.57 29.33
N ALA A 54 -0.36 -28.14 30.16
CA ALA A 54 -0.88 -26.78 30.19
C ALA A 54 0.22 -25.71 30.44
N THR A 55 1.36 -26.09 31.02
CA THR A 55 2.51 -25.19 31.24
C THR A 55 3.13 -24.68 29.93
N LEU A 56 2.93 -25.36 28.80
CA LEU A 56 3.37 -24.93 27.46
C LEU A 56 2.56 -23.74 26.90
N LEU A 57 1.37 -23.46 27.44
CA LEU A 57 0.56 -22.31 27.02
C LEU A 57 1.23 -20.98 27.38
N LEU A 58 1.98 -20.94 28.48
CA LEU A 58 2.65 -19.73 28.96
C LEU A 58 3.79 -19.26 28.03
N PRO A 59 4.78 -20.10 27.65
CA PRO A 59 5.79 -19.70 26.66
C PRO A 59 5.18 -19.45 25.27
N LEU A 60 4.11 -20.16 24.90
CA LEU A 60 3.39 -19.90 23.65
C LEU A 60 2.77 -18.49 23.63
N ALA A 61 2.06 -18.10 24.68
CA ALA A 61 1.48 -16.77 24.81
C ALA A 61 2.56 -15.67 24.84
N ALA A 62 3.65 -15.90 25.58
CA ALA A 62 4.80 -15.00 25.60
C ALA A 62 5.44 -14.84 24.22
N PHE A 63 5.58 -15.94 23.47
CA PHE A 63 6.10 -15.93 22.11
C PHE A 63 5.21 -15.13 21.15
N ILE A 64 3.89 -15.31 21.21
CA ILE A 64 2.93 -14.53 20.41
C ILE A 64 3.05 -13.03 20.73
N LEU A 65 3.08 -12.66 22.01
CA LEU A 65 3.28 -11.26 22.43
C LEU A 65 4.59 -10.68 21.89
N LEU A 66 5.68 -11.43 21.98
CA LEU A 66 6.98 -11.06 21.42
C LEU A 66 6.93 -10.87 19.91
N VAL A 67 6.22 -11.73 19.17
CA VAL A 67 6.05 -11.60 17.71
C VAL A 67 5.28 -10.32 17.36
N VAL A 68 4.19 -10.03 18.06
CA VAL A 68 3.42 -8.79 17.85
C VAL A 68 4.27 -7.55 18.14
N TRP A 69 5.03 -7.58 19.24
CA TRP A 69 5.92 -6.47 19.59
C TRP A 69 7.07 -6.32 18.59
N HIS A 70 7.64 -7.43 18.12
CA HIS A 70 8.67 -7.45 17.09
C HIS A 70 8.17 -6.81 15.80
N GLN A 71 6.96 -7.14 15.34
CA GLN A 71 6.35 -6.52 14.17
C GLN A 71 6.19 -5.00 14.32
N ARG A 72 5.83 -4.51 15.52
CA ARG A 72 5.77 -3.06 15.80
C ARG A 72 7.15 -2.41 15.70
N VAL A 73 8.19 -3.05 16.21
CA VAL A 73 9.57 -2.54 16.13
C VAL A 73 10.08 -2.53 14.70
N ILE A 74 9.82 -3.58 13.92
CA ILE A 74 10.13 -3.63 12.48
C ILE A 74 9.47 -2.46 11.76
N ARG A 75 8.15 -2.26 11.94
CA ARG A 75 7.43 -1.15 11.31
C ARG A 75 8.03 0.22 11.65
N ARG A 76 8.41 0.44 12.91
CA ARG A 76 9.07 1.68 13.34
C ARG A 76 10.44 1.86 12.68
N ARG A 77 11.25 0.81 12.61
CA ARG A 77 12.56 0.82 11.94
C ARG A 77 12.41 1.13 10.45
N THR A 78 11.51 0.43 9.75
CA THR A 78 11.26 0.65 8.32
C THR A 78 10.78 2.08 8.05
N CYS A 79 9.91 2.63 8.91
CA CYS A 79 9.49 4.03 8.81
C CYS A 79 10.68 4.99 8.98
N ALA A 80 11.51 4.79 10.00
CA ALA A 80 12.71 5.62 10.21
C ALA A 80 13.69 5.54 9.04
N GLN A 81 13.90 4.35 8.47
CA GLN A 81 14.76 4.17 7.29
C GLN A 81 14.22 4.92 6.06
N ARG A 82 12.90 4.91 5.84
CA ARG A 82 12.27 5.69 4.77
C ARG A 82 12.47 7.19 4.99
N ALA A 83 12.35 7.66 6.23
CA ALA A 83 12.59 9.06 6.57
C ALA A 83 14.04 9.48 6.34
N ILE A 84 15.00 8.65 6.76
CA ILE A 84 16.43 8.86 6.53
C ILE A 84 16.69 8.97 5.03
N ARG A 85 16.19 8.01 4.22
CA ARG A 85 16.33 8.04 2.77
C ARG A 85 15.75 9.31 2.14
N PHE A 86 14.54 9.71 2.54
CA PHE A 86 13.90 10.94 2.05
C PHE A 86 14.79 12.18 2.29
N TYR A 87 15.45 12.24 3.45
CA TYR A 87 16.35 13.34 3.79
C TYR A 87 17.74 13.22 3.16
N ASP A 88 18.29 12.03 3.03
CA ASP A 88 19.51 11.77 2.28
C ASP A 88 19.36 12.21 0.82
N ASP A 89 18.27 11.82 0.15
CA ASP A 89 17.95 12.23 -1.22
C ASP A 89 17.75 13.76 -1.34
N GLY A 90 17.27 14.40 -0.27
CA GLY A 90 17.13 15.85 -0.17
C GLY A 90 18.48 16.56 -0.04
N LEU A 91 19.33 16.08 0.87
CA LEU A 91 20.66 16.62 1.13
C LEU A 91 21.61 16.41 -0.05
N ALA A 92 21.54 15.24 -0.71
CA ALA A 92 22.31 14.96 -1.91
C ALA A 92 22.03 16.00 -3.01
N ARG A 93 20.76 16.38 -3.22
CA ARG A 93 20.40 17.45 -4.17
C ARG A 93 20.91 18.82 -3.76
N LEU A 94 20.77 19.17 -2.48
CA LEU A 94 21.25 20.46 -1.98
C LEU A 94 22.78 20.60 -2.05
N ARG A 95 23.51 19.48 -2.11
CA ARG A 95 24.97 19.40 -2.23
C ARG A 95 25.45 19.04 -3.64
N ASP A 96 24.55 19.00 -4.61
CA ASP A 96 24.83 18.63 -6.00
C ASP A 96 25.41 17.20 -6.22
N HIS A 97 25.14 16.27 -5.30
CA HIS A 97 25.56 14.86 -5.36
C HIS A 97 24.40 13.91 -5.73
N TRP A 98 23.45 14.37 -6.54
CA TRP A 98 22.19 13.65 -6.81
C TRP A 98 22.22 12.75 -8.05
N SER A 99 23.16 12.98 -8.97
CA SER A 99 23.24 12.25 -10.25
C SER A 99 23.44 10.74 -10.03
N GLY A 100 22.61 9.92 -10.68
CA GLY A 100 22.61 8.46 -10.57
C GLY A 100 21.88 7.89 -9.34
N GLN A 101 21.26 8.72 -8.50
CA GLN A 101 20.52 8.29 -7.31
C GLN A 101 18.99 8.36 -7.48
N GLY A 102 18.52 8.98 -8.56
CA GLY A 102 17.10 9.23 -8.82
C GLY A 102 16.50 8.34 -9.90
N ILE A 103 15.34 8.76 -10.41
CA ILE A 103 14.68 8.11 -11.53
C ILE A 103 15.15 8.80 -12.80
N ALA A 104 15.87 8.09 -13.68
CA ALA A 104 16.37 8.66 -14.93
C ALA A 104 15.25 9.01 -15.94
N GLY A 105 14.07 8.39 -15.82
CA GLY A 105 12.94 8.69 -16.71
C GLY A 105 13.13 8.24 -18.16
N LEU A 106 14.05 7.31 -18.42
CA LEU A 106 14.38 6.82 -19.78
C LEU A 106 13.16 6.31 -20.56
N GLN A 107 12.15 5.79 -19.86
CA GLN A 107 10.88 5.33 -20.46
C GLN A 107 10.01 6.45 -21.06
N TYR A 108 10.31 7.71 -20.75
CA TYR A 108 9.60 8.89 -21.28
C TYR A 108 10.42 9.66 -22.32
N ARG A 109 11.62 9.17 -22.64
CA ARG A 109 12.50 9.78 -23.63
C ARG A 109 11.86 9.70 -25.01
N ASP A 110 11.87 10.85 -25.70
CA ASP A 110 11.39 10.96 -27.07
C ASP A 110 12.52 11.57 -27.92
N PRO A 111 13.28 10.75 -28.66
CA PRO A 111 14.38 11.24 -29.50
C PRO A 111 13.95 12.20 -30.61
N ALA A 112 12.66 12.20 -30.98
CA ALA A 112 12.13 13.10 -32.00
C ALA A 112 11.74 14.48 -31.41
N HIS A 113 11.84 14.65 -30.10
CA HIS A 113 11.44 15.87 -29.44
C HIS A 113 12.47 16.98 -29.60
N ILE A 114 12.00 18.18 -29.94
CA ILE A 114 12.79 19.35 -30.38
C ILE A 114 14.02 19.65 -29.51
N TYR A 115 13.92 19.47 -28.19
CA TYR A 115 14.98 19.84 -27.24
C TYR A 115 15.29 18.77 -26.19
N SER A 116 14.66 17.59 -26.26
CA SER A 116 14.76 16.61 -25.16
C SER A 116 16.17 16.05 -25.00
N GLU A 117 16.87 15.87 -26.12
CA GLU A 117 18.24 15.36 -26.16
C GLU A 117 19.25 16.45 -25.81
N ASP A 118 19.12 17.64 -26.41
CA ASP A 118 20.07 18.73 -26.22
C ASP A 118 20.09 19.29 -24.79
N LEU A 119 18.96 19.25 -24.09
CA LEU A 119 18.83 19.74 -22.71
C LEU A 119 18.96 18.63 -21.66
N ASP A 120 19.33 17.41 -22.06
CA ASP A 120 19.43 16.25 -21.17
C ASP A 120 18.21 16.15 -20.25
N VAL A 121 17.00 16.11 -20.85
CA VAL A 121 15.75 16.09 -20.06
C VAL A 121 15.63 14.75 -19.32
N PHE A 122 15.98 13.65 -19.98
CA PHE A 122 15.93 12.29 -19.44
C PHE A 122 17.30 11.60 -19.47
N GLY A 123 17.53 10.65 -18.56
CA GLY A 123 18.78 9.94 -18.43
C GLY A 123 19.44 10.11 -17.06
N LYS A 124 20.70 9.68 -16.96
CA LYS A 124 21.51 9.87 -15.75
C LYS A 124 22.07 11.30 -15.76
N GLY A 125 21.96 12.01 -14.65
CA GLY A 125 22.35 13.42 -14.53
C GLY A 125 21.38 14.38 -15.21
N SER A 126 20.17 13.92 -15.52
CA SER A 126 19.20 14.69 -16.31
C SER A 126 18.33 15.62 -15.44
N LEU A 127 17.65 16.59 -16.08
CA LEU A 127 16.70 17.46 -15.39
C LEU A 127 15.56 16.68 -14.71
N PHE A 128 15.05 15.64 -15.39
CA PHE A 128 14.04 14.76 -14.82
C PHE A 128 14.56 14.06 -13.56
N GLU A 129 15.78 13.51 -13.57
CA GLU A 129 16.35 12.83 -12.39
C GLU A 129 16.51 13.78 -11.18
N LEU A 130 16.89 15.04 -11.43
CA LEU A 130 17.02 16.08 -10.41
C LEU A 130 15.67 16.39 -9.74
N VAL A 131 14.62 16.59 -10.54
CA VAL A 131 13.33 17.12 -10.06
C VAL A 131 12.35 16.01 -9.66
N ALA A 132 12.38 14.85 -10.31
CA ALA A 132 11.42 13.78 -10.09
C ALA A 132 11.55 13.19 -8.68
N ARG A 133 10.54 13.47 -7.85
CA ARG A 133 10.29 12.83 -6.54
C ARG A 133 8.84 12.37 -6.42
N THR A 134 8.23 12.11 -7.57
CA THR A 134 6.88 11.56 -7.70
C THR A 134 6.84 10.14 -7.15
N ARG A 135 5.77 9.83 -6.41
CA ARG A 135 5.59 8.51 -5.78
C ARG A 135 4.72 7.54 -6.60
N THR A 136 4.20 8.01 -7.72
CA THR A 136 3.29 7.28 -8.59
C THR A 136 3.78 7.39 -10.04
N THR A 137 3.59 6.33 -10.82
CA THR A 137 3.90 6.32 -12.26
C THR A 137 3.08 7.33 -13.06
N SER A 138 1.83 7.56 -12.65
CA SER A 138 0.99 8.62 -13.22
C SER A 138 1.57 10.02 -12.95
N GLY A 139 2.12 10.24 -11.75
CA GLY A 139 2.82 11.48 -11.41
C GLY A 139 4.12 11.65 -12.20
N GLU A 140 4.92 10.59 -12.34
CA GLU A 140 6.13 10.57 -13.19
C GLU A 140 5.80 10.94 -14.64
N GLY A 141 4.80 10.29 -15.22
CA GLY A 141 4.36 10.58 -16.59
C GLY A 141 3.77 11.98 -16.75
N LEU A 142 3.09 12.52 -15.73
CA LEU A 142 2.62 13.92 -15.76
C LEU A 142 3.79 14.90 -15.74
N LEU A 143 4.79 14.67 -14.88
CA LEU A 143 5.98 15.50 -14.81
C LEU A 143 6.78 15.45 -16.13
N ALA A 144 6.97 14.27 -16.70
CA ALA A 144 7.62 14.09 -18.00
C ALA A 144 6.90 14.89 -19.10
N ARG A 145 5.56 14.80 -19.15
CA ARG A 145 4.77 15.61 -20.09
C ARG A 145 4.94 17.11 -19.87
N TRP A 146 5.03 17.58 -18.62
CA TRP A 146 5.25 19.00 -18.33
C TRP A 146 6.65 19.48 -18.74
N LEU A 147 7.66 18.62 -18.69
CA LEU A 147 9.02 18.95 -19.14
C LEU A 147 9.14 18.95 -20.66
N LEU A 148 8.35 18.16 -21.37
CA LEU A 148 8.31 18.14 -22.84
C LEU A 148 7.35 19.19 -23.42
N ARG A 149 6.30 19.57 -22.69
CA ARG A 149 5.28 20.51 -23.15
C ARG A 149 5.13 21.66 -22.15
N PRO A 150 5.77 22.81 -22.40
CA PRO A 150 5.69 23.97 -21.53
C PRO A 150 4.23 24.41 -21.35
N ALA A 151 3.92 24.86 -20.14
CA ALA A 151 2.62 25.44 -19.83
C ALA A 151 2.54 26.88 -20.35
N ASP A 152 1.32 27.38 -20.53
CA ASP A 152 1.11 28.82 -20.71
C ASP A 152 1.49 29.60 -19.43
N ARG A 153 1.58 30.93 -19.55
CA ARG A 153 1.99 31.80 -18.44
C ARG A 153 1.07 31.70 -17.24
N ALA A 154 -0.25 31.62 -17.44
CA ALA A 154 -1.22 31.61 -16.35
C ALA A 154 -1.12 30.31 -15.54
N ASP A 155 -1.05 29.17 -16.24
CA ASP A 155 -0.85 27.85 -15.64
C ASP A 155 0.52 27.76 -14.93
N ALA A 156 1.57 28.33 -15.52
CA ALA A 156 2.90 28.35 -14.91
C ALA A 156 2.91 29.11 -13.58
N ILE A 157 2.31 30.31 -13.54
CA ILE A 157 2.19 31.11 -12.31
C ILE A 157 1.37 30.35 -11.25
N ALA A 158 0.25 29.73 -11.65
CA ALA A 158 -0.57 28.94 -10.72
C ALA A 158 0.20 27.75 -10.13
N ARG A 159 1.03 27.06 -10.93
CA ARG A 159 1.90 25.98 -10.45
C ARG A 159 3.00 26.49 -9.52
N GLN A 160 3.62 27.63 -9.85
CA GLN A 160 4.65 28.25 -8.99
C GLN A 160 4.09 28.67 -7.63
N ALA A 161 2.87 29.21 -7.59
CA ALA A 161 2.18 29.52 -6.34
C ALA A 161 1.96 28.25 -5.49
N ALA A 162 1.46 27.18 -6.10
CA ALA A 162 1.29 25.89 -5.42
C ALA A 162 2.61 25.31 -4.89
N VAL A 163 3.69 25.37 -5.69
CA VAL A 163 5.03 24.92 -5.26
C VAL A 163 5.56 25.76 -4.11
N THR A 164 5.34 27.08 -4.14
CA THR A 164 5.78 28.01 -3.09
C THR A 164 5.08 27.73 -1.76
N GLU A 165 3.79 27.43 -1.81
CA GLU A 165 3.03 27.00 -0.63
C GLU A 165 3.56 25.65 -0.09
N LEU A 166 3.64 24.62 -0.94
CA LEU A 166 4.10 23.28 -0.55
C LEU A 166 5.55 23.26 -0.05
N ARG A 167 6.40 24.18 -0.54
CA ARG A 167 7.78 24.35 -0.06
C ARG A 167 7.83 24.60 1.45
N ARG A 168 6.85 25.32 2.02
CA ARG A 168 6.82 25.65 3.45
C ARG A 168 6.26 24.51 4.30
N LYS A 169 5.41 23.64 3.74
CA LYS A 169 4.79 22.51 4.42
C LYS A 169 5.74 21.29 4.49
N LEU A 170 6.82 21.40 5.27
CA LEU A 170 7.82 20.32 5.40
C LEU A 170 7.25 19.05 6.04
N GLU A 171 6.39 19.19 7.04
CA GLU A 171 5.75 18.06 7.74
C GLU A 171 4.83 17.29 6.80
N LEU A 172 3.99 17.97 6.01
CA LEU A 172 3.18 17.34 4.97
C LEU A 172 4.05 16.52 4.00
N ARG A 173 5.14 17.09 3.50
CA ARG A 173 6.05 16.43 2.56
C ARG A 173 6.72 15.20 3.18
N GLU A 174 7.15 15.30 4.43
CA GLU A 174 7.71 14.19 5.18
C GLU A 174 6.66 13.10 5.39
N GLU A 175 5.49 13.43 5.95
CA GLU A 175 4.42 12.46 6.19
C GLU A 175 4.03 11.70 4.92
N ILE A 176 3.85 12.41 3.80
CA ILE A 176 3.57 11.78 2.51
C ILE A 176 4.69 10.82 2.08
N ALA A 177 5.95 11.17 2.33
CA ALA A 177 7.09 10.30 2.03
C ALA A 177 7.13 9.03 2.91
N LEU A 178 6.52 9.06 4.10
CA LEU A 178 6.52 7.97 5.08
C LEU A 178 5.33 7.01 4.97
N LEU A 179 4.25 7.39 4.28
CA LEU A 179 2.99 6.63 4.21
C LEU A 179 3.10 5.22 3.58
N GLY A 180 4.23 4.87 2.96
CA GLY A 180 4.41 3.58 2.31
C GLY A 180 5.74 3.47 1.57
N GLU A 181 5.96 2.36 0.89
CA GLU A 181 6.89 2.35 -0.25
C GLU A 181 6.26 3.12 -1.41
N ASP A 182 7.07 3.46 -2.42
CA ASP A 182 6.55 4.16 -3.58
C ASP A 182 5.57 3.25 -4.34
N ILE A 183 4.41 3.79 -4.73
CA ILE A 183 3.31 3.06 -5.38
C ILE A 183 3.63 2.75 -6.87
N ARG A 184 4.91 2.83 -7.26
CA ARG A 184 5.38 2.83 -8.64
C ARG A 184 4.98 1.57 -9.41
N PHE A 185 4.80 0.43 -8.74
CA PHE A 185 4.51 -0.83 -9.41
C PHE A 185 3.03 -1.26 -9.34
N GLY A 186 2.21 -0.56 -8.55
CA GLY A 186 0.92 -1.10 -8.09
C GLY A 186 -0.34 -0.57 -8.73
N VAL A 187 -0.37 0.73 -9.07
CA VAL A 187 -1.58 1.39 -9.55
C VAL A 187 -1.37 1.86 -10.98
N LYS A 188 -1.75 1.02 -11.94
CA LYS A 188 -1.93 1.44 -13.33
C LYS A 188 -3.17 2.32 -13.39
N THR A 189 -3.01 3.63 -13.19
CA THR A 189 -4.13 4.60 -13.18
C THR A 189 -5.02 4.44 -14.41
N GLN A 190 -4.43 4.24 -15.59
CA GLN A 190 -5.18 4.01 -16.84
C GLN A 190 -6.06 2.76 -16.81
N SER A 191 -5.58 1.67 -16.19
CA SER A 191 -6.35 0.43 -16.02
C SER A 191 -7.56 0.66 -15.11
N ILE A 192 -7.35 1.32 -13.96
CA ILE A 192 -8.43 1.59 -13.00
C ILE A 192 -9.44 2.58 -13.57
N THR A 193 -9.00 3.63 -14.28
CA THR A 193 -9.92 4.58 -14.91
C THR A 193 -10.69 3.93 -16.06
N GLY A 194 -10.04 3.07 -16.84
CA GLY A 194 -10.69 2.31 -17.92
C GLY A 194 -11.71 1.32 -17.37
N TRP A 195 -11.36 0.60 -16.30
CA TRP A 195 -12.26 -0.30 -15.59
C TRP A 195 -13.44 0.44 -14.95
N GLY A 196 -13.20 1.57 -14.30
CA GLY A 196 -14.25 2.38 -13.69
C GLY A 196 -15.18 3.07 -14.70
N ALA A 197 -14.78 3.17 -15.97
CA ALA A 197 -15.61 3.66 -17.07
C ALA A 197 -16.29 2.53 -17.86
N ALA A 198 -15.98 1.27 -17.56
CA ALA A 198 -16.63 0.13 -18.17
C ALA A 198 -18.11 0.06 -17.73
N PRO A 199 -19.02 -0.45 -18.59
CA PRO A 199 -20.42 -0.58 -18.23
C PRO A 199 -20.59 -1.48 -17.00
N ASP A 200 -21.53 -1.11 -16.14
CA ASP A 200 -21.84 -1.87 -14.92
C ASP A 200 -22.22 -3.30 -15.27
N VAL A 201 -21.47 -4.27 -14.73
CA VAL A 201 -21.85 -5.68 -14.84
C VAL A 201 -22.91 -5.97 -13.79
N VAL A 202 -24.15 -6.01 -14.24
CA VAL A 202 -25.30 -6.34 -13.39
C VAL A 202 -25.38 -7.86 -13.20
N PHE A 203 -25.33 -8.30 -11.96
CA PHE A 203 -25.72 -9.65 -11.57
C PHE A 203 -27.21 -9.66 -11.23
N HIS A 204 -27.94 -10.69 -11.67
CA HIS A 204 -29.35 -10.82 -11.32
C HIS A 204 -29.48 -11.00 -9.80
N PRO A 205 -30.39 -10.29 -9.10
CA PRO A 205 -30.51 -10.36 -7.63
C PRO A 205 -30.79 -11.79 -7.12
N ALA A 206 -31.47 -12.60 -7.95
CA ALA A 206 -31.71 -14.03 -7.69
C ALA A 206 -30.42 -14.85 -7.57
N LEU A 207 -29.33 -14.45 -8.23
CA LEU A 207 -28.04 -15.13 -8.11
C LEU A 207 -27.46 -14.96 -6.71
N ARG A 208 -27.62 -13.76 -6.12
CA ARG A 208 -27.14 -13.48 -4.76
C ARG A 208 -27.91 -14.28 -3.72
N SER A 209 -29.24 -14.36 -3.85
CA SER A 209 -30.06 -15.20 -2.96
C SER A 209 -29.76 -16.68 -3.18
N LEU A 210 -29.56 -17.13 -4.42
CA LEU A 210 -29.17 -18.50 -4.73
C LEU A 210 -27.85 -18.87 -4.06
N CYS A 211 -26.79 -18.07 -4.22
CA CYS A 211 -25.50 -18.31 -3.56
C CYS A 211 -25.64 -18.39 -2.03
N LEU A 212 -26.44 -17.49 -1.43
CA LEU A 212 -26.67 -17.47 0.02
C LEU A 212 -27.44 -18.71 0.48
N VAL A 213 -28.51 -19.08 -0.21
CA VAL A 213 -29.30 -20.29 0.10
C VAL A 213 -28.43 -21.53 -0.03
N LEU A 214 -27.61 -21.63 -1.08
CA LEU A 214 -26.75 -22.78 -1.33
C LEU A 214 -25.59 -22.89 -0.33
N SER A 215 -25.09 -21.75 0.17
CA SER A 215 -24.05 -21.70 1.21
C SER A 215 -24.62 -22.07 2.58
N VAL A 216 -25.79 -21.51 2.93
CA VAL A 216 -26.48 -21.80 4.21
C VAL A 216 -26.95 -23.25 4.23
N SER A 217 -27.51 -23.76 3.13
CA SER A 217 -27.89 -25.17 3.03
C SER A 217 -26.66 -26.07 3.17
N GLY A 218 -25.54 -25.75 2.53
CA GLY A 218 -24.29 -26.49 2.71
C GLY A 218 -23.87 -26.60 4.18
N ALA A 219 -23.91 -25.48 4.93
CA ALA A 219 -23.59 -25.48 6.36
C ALA A 219 -24.59 -26.31 7.19
N VAL A 220 -25.89 -26.19 6.93
CA VAL A 220 -26.94 -26.96 7.63
C VAL A 220 -26.80 -28.46 7.38
N PHE A 221 -26.58 -28.87 6.13
CA PHE A 221 -26.37 -30.27 5.78
C PHE A 221 -25.05 -30.82 6.34
N LEU A 222 -24.00 -30.01 6.43
CA LEU A 222 -22.74 -30.39 7.07
C LEU A 222 -22.95 -30.65 8.57
N ILE A 223 -23.63 -29.73 9.28
CA ILE A 223 -23.96 -29.90 10.70
C ILE A 223 -24.85 -31.14 10.89
N GLY A 224 -25.85 -31.32 10.05
CA GLY A 224 -26.77 -32.47 10.09
C GLY A 224 -26.08 -33.81 9.85
N PHE A 225 -25.06 -33.85 8.98
CA PHE A 225 -24.22 -35.03 8.77
C PHE A 225 -23.41 -35.37 10.03
N PHE A 226 -22.74 -34.39 10.65
CA PHE A 226 -21.99 -34.62 11.90
C PHE A 226 -22.88 -34.96 13.10
N ALA A 227 -24.12 -34.46 13.12
CA ALA A 227 -25.12 -34.84 14.11
C ALA A 227 -25.75 -36.23 13.84
N ASN A 228 -25.36 -36.90 12.75
CA ASN A 228 -25.89 -38.18 12.28
C ASN A 228 -27.40 -38.16 11.96
N TRP A 229 -27.95 -36.98 11.62
CA TRP A 229 -29.36 -36.78 11.28
C TRP A 229 -29.63 -36.97 9.78
N LEU A 230 -28.62 -36.77 8.94
CA LEU A 230 -28.74 -36.79 7.47
C LEU A 230 -27.66 -37.67 6.82
N PRO A 231 -27.98 -38.40 5.73
CA PRO A 231 -27.01 -39.17 4.96
C PRO A 231 -26.05 -38.26 4.16
N LEU A 232 -24.95 -38.84 3.66
CA LEU A 232 -23.89 -38.11 2.95
C LEU A 232 -24.30 -37.59 1.56
N TRP A 233 -25.22 -38.25 0.86
CA TRP A 233 -25.57 -37.92 -0.54
C TRP A 233 -26.11 -36.50 -0.76
N PRO A 234 -27.06 -35.97 0.05
CA PRO A 234 -27.52 -34.58 -0.07
C PRO A 234 -26.41 -33.54 0.13
N LEU A 235 -25.45 -33.81 1.03
CA LEU A 235 -24.29 -32.94 1.22
C LEU A 235 -23.43 -32.89 -0.05
N LEU A 236 -23.12 -34.06 -0.64
CA LEU A 236 -22.35 -34.14 -1.88
C LEU A 236 -23.04 -33.42 -3.04
N LEU A 237 -24.38 -33.52 -3.15
CA LEU A 237 -25.15 -32.81 -4.17
C LEU A 237 -25.03 -31.28 -4.01
N ILE A 238 -25.17 -30.77 -2.78
CA ILE A 238 -25.07 -29.33 -2.52
C ILE A 238 -23.64 -28.83 -2.79
N VAL A 239 -22.62 -29.60 -2.41
CA VAL A 239 -21.22 -29.28 -2.72
C VAL A 239 -20.98 -29.26 -4.23
N ALA A 240 -21.50 -30.24 -4.97
CA ALA A 240 -21.41 -30.29 -6.43
C ALA A 240 -22.10 -29.08 -7.09
N CYS A 241 -23.32 -28.73 -6.64
CA CYS A 241 -24.03 -27.55 -7.11
C CYS A 241 -23.25 -26.25 -6.83
N ASN A 242 -22.64 -26.11 -5.65
CA ASN A 242 -21.78 -24.96 -5.33
C ASN A 242 -20.57 -24.90 -6.27
N PHE A 243 -19.95 -26.04 -6.56
CA PHE A 243 -18.79 -26.11 -7.44
C PHE A 243 -19.13 -25.72 -8.88
N VAL A 244 -20.27 -26.20 -9.41
CA VAL A 244 -20.76 -25.84 -10.75
C VAL A 244 -21.08 -24.34 -10.82
N LEU A 245 -21.77 -23.81 -9.81
CA LEU A 245 -22.11 -22.39 -9.75
C LEU A 245 -20.85 -21.51 -9.67
N MET A 246 -19.88 -21.91 -8.85
CA MET A 246 -18.58 -21.26 -8.73
C MET A 246 -17.84 -21.26 -10.08
N PHE A 247 -17.75 -22.40 -10.75
CA PHE A 247 -17.05 -22.53 -12.03
C PHE A 247 -17.71 -21.67 -13.12
N ALA A 248 -19.05 -21.66 -13.19
CA ALA A 248 -19.80 -20.84 -14.14
C ALA A 248 -19.61 -19.33 -13.91
N LEU A 249 -19.51 -18.91 -12.64
CA LEU A 249 -19.30 -17.50 -12.30
C LEU A 249 -17.83 -17.08 -12.38
N ARG A 250 -16.87 -18.00 -12.20
CA ARG A 250 -15.44 -17.71 -12.16
C ARG A 250 -14.95 -16.99 -13.42
N ALA A 251 -15.35 -17.45 -14.60
CA ALA A 251 -14.95 -16.82 -15.87
C ALA A 251 -15.45 -15.36 -15.98
N ARG A 252 -16.67 -15.10 -15.51
CA ARG A 252 -17.28 -13.76 -15.54
C ARG A 252 -16.73 -12.84 -14.46
N VAL A 253 -16.43 -13.36 -13.27
CA VAL A 253 -15.85 -12.61 -12.16
C VAL A 253 -14.38 -12.29 -12.44
N SER A 254 -13.61 -13.26 -12.93
CA SER A 254 -12.19 -13.07 -13.30
C SER A 254 -12.01 -12.06 -14.44
N SER A 255 -12.90 -12.02 -15.44
CA SER A 255 -12.79 -11.02 -16.52
C SER A 255 -13.06 -9.59 -16.04
N ILE A 256 -13.95 -9.41 -15.05
CA ILE A 256 -14.18 -8.11 -14.39
C ILE A 256 -12.95 -7.72 -13.54
N LEU A 257 -12.32 -8.71 -12.90
CA LEU A 257 -11.16 -8.53 -12.03
C LEU A 257 -9.86 -8.28 -12.77
N ALA A 258 -9.70 -8.83 -13.97
CA ALA A 258 -8.52 -8.62 -14.80
C ALA A 258 -8.27 -7.13 -15.10
N GLY A 259 -9.32 -6.30 -15.13
CA GLY A 259 -9.18 -4.84 -15.27
C GLY A 259 -8.61 -4.13 -14.03
N VAL A 260 -8.65 -4.79 -12.87
CA VAL A 260 -8.20 -4.29 -11.56
C VAL A 260 -7.15 -5.24 -10.98
N GLU A 261 -6.13 -5.59 -11.77
CA GLU A 261 -4.88 -6.21 -11.28
C GLU A 261 -4.04 -5.22 -10.44
N SER A 262 -4.68 -4.40 -9.61
CA SER A 262 -3.99 -3.53 -8.66
C SER A 262 -3.90 -4.22 -7.31
N SER A 263 -2.70 -4.31 -6.73
CA SER A 263 -2.55 -4.84 -5.38
C SER A 263 -3.35 -3.97 -4.40
N GLY A 264 -4.25 -4.57 -3.61
CA GLY A 264 -5.06 -3.84 -2.61
C GLY A 264 -4.22 -3.01 -1.62
N ARG A 265 -2.95 -3.42 -1.42
CA ARG A 265 -1.94 -2.69 -0.66
C ARG A 265 -1.64 -1.30 -1.24
N ASP A 266 -1.55 -1.16 -2.56
CA ASP A 266 -1.21 0.10 -3.21
C ASP A 266 -2.37 1.09 -3.22
N LEU A 267 -3.60 0.59 -3.38
CA LEU A 267 -4.81 1.38 -3.16
C LEU A 267 -4.89 1.87 -1.71
N THR A 268 -4.47 1.05 -0.75
CA THR A 268 -4.41 1.47 0.65
C THR A 268 -3.42 2.61 0.85
N ILE A 269 -2.20 2.53 0.30
CA ILE A 269 -1.22 3.64 0.38
C ILE A 269 -1.76 4.90 -0.32
N LEU A 270 -2.35 4.75 -1.52
CA LEU A 270 -2.96 5.88 -2.23
C LEU A 270 -4.07 6.54 -1.40
N SER A 271 -4.93 5.74 -0.78
CA SER A 271 -6.01 6.24 0.08
C SER A 271 -5.48 7.04 1.27
N LEU A 272 -4.36 6.62 1.86
CA LEU A 272 -3.70 7.32 2.95
C LEU A 272 -3.08 8.63 2.47
N MET A 273 -2.44 8.63 1.29
CA MET A 273 -1.88 9.86 0.70
C MET A 273 -2.96 10.89 0.42
N VAL A 274 -4.04 10.47 -0.23
CA VAL A 274 -5.20 11.33 -0.53
C VAL A 274 -5.84 11.81 0.77
N LYS A 275 -6.04 10.93 1.77
CA LYS A 275 -6.54 11.32 3.09
C LYS A 275 -5.67 12.40 3.74
N ARG A 276 -4.35 12.30 3.63
CA ARG A 276 -3.46 13.31 4.21
C ARG A 276 -3.56 14.66 3.51
N LEU A 277 -3.79 14.67 2.20
CA LEU A 277 -4.06 15.90 1.44
C LEU A 277 -5.43 16.49 1.75
N GLU A 278 -6.47 15.66 1.94
CA GLU A 278 -7.82 16.09 2.31
C GLU A 278 -7.86 16.77 3.70
N MET A 279 -6.98 16.37 4.62
CA MET A 279 -6.89 16.98 5.96
C MET A 279 -6.07 18.27 5.98
N GLU A 280 -5.37 18.61 4.89
CA GLU A 280 -4.54 19.80 4.83
C GLU A 280 -5.33 20.98 4.24
N GLU A 281 -5.24 22.13 4.90
CA GLU A 281 -5.79 23.38 4.36
C GLU A 281 -4.80 23.97 3.36
N PHE A 282 -5.30 24.32 2.17
CA PHE A 282 -4.51 24.93 1.11
C PHE A 282 -4.91 26.39 0.86
N GLU A 283 -3.93 27.24 0.63
CA GLU A 283 -4.13 28.68 0.37
C GLU A 283 -4.20 28.97 -1.14
N SER A 284 -3.36 28.32 -1.94
CA SER A 284 -3.30 28.56 -3.38
C SER A 284 -4.53 28.04 -4.11
N ASP A 285 -5.03 28.82 -5.08
CA ASP A 285 -6.22 28.49 -5.86
C ASP A 285 -6.13 27.12 -6.53
N ARG A 286 -4.97 26.80 -7.10
CA ARG A 286 -4.73 25.52 -7.79
C ARG A 286 -4.89 24.34 -6.83
N LEU A 287 -4.32 24.42 -5.62
CA LEU A 287 -4.40 23.32 -4.64
C LEU A 287 -5.78 23.23 -4.01
N ARG A 288 -6.46 24.36 -3.76
CA ARG A 288 -7.86 24.38 -3.32
C ARG A 288 -8.78 23.72 -4.35
N LEU A 289 -8.63 24.07 -5.63
CA LEU A 289 -9.40 23.45 -6.72
C LEU A 289 -9.12 21.95 -6.85
N LEU A 290 -7.86 21.53 -6.70
CA LEU A 290 -7.50 20.11 -6.72
C LEU A 290 -8.08 19.37 -5.51
N SER A 291 -8.00 19.95 -4.31
CA SER A 291 -8.57 19.36 -3.09
C SER A 291 -10.09 19.25 -3.17
N ALA A 292 -10.78 20.28 -3.67
CA ALA A 292 -12.22 20.27 -3.88
C ALA A 292 -12.68 19.16 -4.84
N ARG A 293 -11.87 18.81 -5.85
CA ARG A 293 -12.15 17.69 -6.76
C ARG A 293 -12.01 16.30 -6.11
N LEU A 294 -11.36 16.21 -4.95
CA LEU A 294 -11.25 14.95 -4.18
C LEU A 294 -12.53 14.64 -3.40
N GLU A 295 -13.45 15.58 -3.28
CA GLU A 295 -14.75 15.34 -2.70
C GLU A 295 -15.80 15.13 -3.80
N ILE A 296 -16.40 13.95 -3.83
CA ILE A 296 -17.43 13.61 -4.83
C ILE A 296 -18.68 13.15 -4.07
N SER A 297 -19.79 13.83 -4.30
CA SER A 297 -21.11 13.46 -3.74
C SER A 297 -21.10 13.31 -2.20
N GLY A 298 -20.45 14.22 -1.48
CA GLY A 298 -20.37 14.20 -0.01
C GLY A 298 -19.51 13.06 0.59
N LEU A 299 -18.76 12.33 -0.25
CA LEU A 299 -17.83 11.29 0.16
C LEU A 299 -16.42 11.65 -0.30
N THR A 300 -15.47 11.57 0.62
CA THR A 300 -14.06 11.79 0.31
C THR A 300 -13.49 10.68 -0.56
N ALA A 301 -12.61 11.04 -1.50
CA ALA A 301 -11.92 10.09 -2.38
C ALA A 301 -11.16 9.04 -1.56
N SER A 302 -10.52 9.44 -0.45
CA SER A 302 -9.81 8.52 0.44
C SER A 302 -10.68 7.36 0.92
N ARG A 303 -11.92 7.61 1.35
CA ARG A 303 -12.85 6.58 1.83
C ARG A 303 -13.27 5.62 0.72
N ARG A 304 -13.49 6.14 -0.49
CA ARG A 304 -13.87 5.33 -1.66
C ARG A 304 -12.74 4.40 -2.08
N ILE A 305 -11.52 4.94 -2.18
CA ILE A 305 -10.32 4.16 -2.53
C ILE A 305 -10.04 3.10 -1.44
N ALA A 306 -10.16 3.44 -0.15
CA ALA A 306 -9.98 2.49 0.94
C ALA A 306 -11.07 1.39 0.95
N LYS A 307 -12.30 1.71 0.56
CA LYS A 307 -13.36 0.70 0.39
C LYS A 307 -13.03 -0.25 -0.75
N LEU A 308 -12.59 0.27 -1.90
CA LEU A 308 -12.16 -0.53 -3.04
C LEU A 308 -10.99 -1.46 -2.68
N GLY A 309 -9.95 -0.93 -2.01
CA GLY A 309 -8.80 -1.72 -1.58
C GLY A 309 -9.18 -2.90 -0.68
N ARG A 310 -10.09 -2.70 0.28
CA ARG A 310 -10.60 -3.78 1.15
C ARG A 310 -11.39 -4.85 0.39
N LEU A 311 -12.19 -4.44 -0.61
CA LEU A 311 -12.96 -5.38 -1.42
C LEU A 311 -12.05 -6.25 -2.28
N ILE A 312 -11.00 -5.67 -2.86
CA ILE A 312 -10.00 -6.41 -3.65
C ILE A 312 -9.22 -7.37 -2.75
N GLU A 313 -8.79 -6.94 -1.56
CA GLU A 313 -8.05 -7.80 -0.63
C GLU A 313 -8.91 -8.99 -0.15
N PHE A 314 -10.21 -8.78 0.10
CA PHE A 314 -11.13 -9.86 0.44
C PHE A 314 -11.28 -10.88 -0.70
N LEU A 315 -11.34 -10.39 -1.93
CA LEU A 315 -11.49 -11.22 -3.12
C LEU A 315 -10.22 -12.02 -3.44
N ASP A 316 -9.05 -11.38 -3.38
CA ASP A 316 -7.74 -12.03 -3.51
C ASP A 316 -7.54 -13.12 -2.44
N SER A 317 -8.00 -12.86 -1.21
CA SER A 317 -7.98 -13.87 -0.15
C SER A 317 -8.87 -15.09 -0.45
N SER A 318 -9.98 -14.90 -1.17
CA SER A 318 -10.88 -16.00 -1.55
C SER A 318 -10.31 -16.85 -2.70
N ASP A 319 -9.56 -16.24 -3.61
CA ASP A 319 -8.91 -16.96 -4.73
C ASP A 319 -7.76 -17.85 -4.24
N HIS A 320 -7.08 -17.48 -3.14
CA HIS A 320 -6.00 -18.29 -2.55
C HIS A 320 -6.49 -19.49 -1.70
N ILE A 321 -7.79 -19.54 -1.35
CA ILE A 321 -8.38 -20.61 -0.53
C ILE A 321 -8.93 -21.76 -1.41
N LEU A 322 -9.07 -21.54 -2.72
CA LEU A 322 -9.58 -22.50 -3.71
C LEU A 322 -8.46 -23.20 -4.49
#